data_AF-A0A1Y3WZW9-F1
#
_entry.id   AF-A0A1Y3WZW9-F1
#
_cell.length_a   1.000
_cell.length_b   1.000
_cell.length_c   1.000
_cell.angle_alpha   90.00
_cell.angle_beta   90.00
_cell.angle_gamma   90.00
#
_symmetry.space_group_name_H-M   'P 1'
#
loop_
_entity.id
_entity.type
_entity.pdbx_description
1 polymer ?
#
loop_
_entity_poly.entity_id
_entity_poly.type
_entity_poly.pdbx_seq_one_letter_code
_entity_poly.pdbx_strand_id
1 'polypeptide(L)'
;MNGWLLAAGGLLLVAFFVHSFAGNRFYSSARPDRDSIRACDAWLMGRCGMQMIGVDLLMASGFLLASGSGVLPRFRVLEWFLALIYGGWTLGWLLSLAIERSSARHYLRLCQWMLFLAVAALIGIGLSR
;
A
#
# COMPACT_ATOMS: atom_id res chain seq x y z
N MET A 1 -8.74 7.59 22.39
CA MET A 1 -8.05 6.69 21.43
C MET A 1 -9.02 6.31 20.33
N ASN A 2 -8.56 6.29 19.07
CA ASN A 2 -9.38 5.92 17.91
C ASN A 2 -8.93 4.55 17.38
N GLY A 3 -9.69 3.51 17.70
CA GLY A 3 -9.37 2.12 17.34
C GLY A 3 -9.31 1.86 15.83
N TRP A 4 -10.05 2.63 15.03
CA TRP A 4 -10.07 2.50 13.57
C TRP A 4 -8.76 2.96 12.94
N LEU A 5 -8.21 4.09 13.39
CA LEU A 5 -6.90 4.56 12.94
C LEU A 5 -5.77 3.62 13.41
N LEU A 6 -5.89 3.08 14.63
CA LEU A 6 -4.94 2.08 15.13
C LEU A 6 -4.95 0.81 14.27
N ALA A 7 -6.14 0.31 13.91
CA ALA A 7 -6.28 -0.84 13.03
C ALA A 7 -5.71 -0.56 11.63
N ALA A 8 -6.03 0.61 11.04
CA ALA A 8 -5.49 1.01 9.74
C ALA A 8 -3.96 1.09 9.77
N GLY A 9 -3.38 1.76 10.76
CA GLY A 9 -1.94 1.87 10.93
C GLY A 9 -1.26 0.52 11.17
N GLY A 10 -1.88 -0.36 11.96
CA GLY A 10 -1.39 -1.73 12.19
C GLY A 10 -1.38 -2.58 10.92
N LEU A 11 -2.45 -2.51 10.12
CA LEU A 11 -2.49 -3.19 8.82
C LEU A 11 -1.39 -2.71 7.88
N LEU A 12 -1.14 -1.41 7.83
CA LEU A 12 -0.05 -0.84 7.03
C LEU A 12 1.33 -1.26 7.54
N LEU A 13 1.51 -1.42 8.85
CA LEU A 13 2.77 -1.90 9.42
C LEU A 13 3.04 -3.35 9.02
N VAL A 14 2.02 -4.21 9.11
CA VAL A 14 2.12 -5.60 8.64
C VAL A 14 2.40 -5.63 7.14
N ALA A 15 1.68 -4.81 6.36
CA ALA A 15 1.89 -4.70 4.92
C ALA A 15 3.32 -4.24 4.59
N PHE A 16 3.88 -3.29 5.35
CA PHE A 16 5.27 -2.86 5.19
C PHE A 16 6.25 -4.03 5.34
N PHE A 17 6.09 -4.90 6.34
CA PHE A 17 6.96 -6.05 6.50
C PHE A 17 6.78 -7.09 5.38
N VAL A 18 5.53 -7.41 5.02
CA VAL A 18 5.24 -8.32 3.89
C VAL A 18 5.84 -7.78 2.60
N HIS A 19 5.66 -6.49 2.32
CA HIS A 19 6.21 -5.81 1.16
C HIS A 19 7.74 -5.82 1.15
N SER A 20 8.37 -5.54 2.29
CA SER A 20 9.82 -5.48 2.43
C SER A 20 10.47 -6.86 2.29
N PHE A 21 9.86 -7.93 2.82
CA PHE A 21 10.46 -9.27 2.79
C PHE A 21 9.95 -10.11 1.62
N ALA A 22 8.63 -10.35 1.55
CA ALA A 22 8.06 -11.19 0.51
C ALA A 22 8.13 -10.50 -0.86
N GLY A 23 7.89 -9.20 -0.91
CA GLY A 23 8.04 -8.42 -2.14
C GLY A 23 9.48 -8.39 -2.65
N ASN A 24 10.46 -8.19 -1.77
CA ASN A 24 11.87 -8.24 -2.16
C ASN A 24 12.30 -9.64 -2.63
N ARG A 25 11.79 -10.71 -2.00
CA ARG A 25 11.99 -12.10 -2.47
C ARG A 25 11.39 -12.31 -3.87
N PHE A 26 10.17 -11.82 -4.09
CA PHE A 26 9.49 -11.91 -5.39
C PHE A 26 10.31 -11.21 -6.49
N TYR A 27 10.68 -9.94 -6.30
CA TYR A 27 11.50 -9.22 -7.28
C TYR A 27 12.87 -9.88 -7.48
N SER A 28 13.51 -10.37 -6.42
CA SER A 28 14.80 -11.08 -6.57
C SER A 28 14.67 -12.34 -7.42
N SER A 29 13.57 -13.10 -7.29
CA SER A 29 13.30 -14.28 -8.13
C SER A 29 12.93 -13.94 -9.58
N ALA A 30 12.40 -12.75 -9.81
CA ALA A 30 12.00 -12.24 -11.13
C ALA A 30 13.12 -11.46 -11.83
N ARG A 31 14.37 -11.56 -11.36
CA ARG A 31 15.51 -10.85 -11.96
C ARG A 31 15.72 -11.33 -13.41
N PRO A 32 15.75 -10.42 -14.39
CA PRO A 32 15.99 -10.78 -15.79
C PRO A 32 17.45 -11.16 -16.03
N ASP A 33 17.69 -11.80 -17.17
CA ASP A 33 19.05 -12.08 -17.64
C ASP A 33 19.84 -10.78 -17.89
N ARG A 34 21.13 -10.80 -17.60
CA ARG A 34 22.01 -9.61 -17.62
C ARG A 34 22.19 -9.05 -19.03
N ASP A 35 21.96 -9.86 -20.04
CA ASP A 35 22.13 -9.46 -21.44
C ASP A 35 20.96 -8.63 -21.97
N SER A 36 19.81 -8.63 -21.26
CA SER A 36 18.65 -7.80 -21.61
C SER A 36 18.63 -6.49 -20.83
N ILE A 37 19.32 -5.47 -21.36
CA ILE A 37 19.41 -4.13 -20.74
C ILE A 37 18.03 -3.56 -20.41
N ARG A 38 17.11 -3.56 -21.39
CA ARG A 38 15.75 -3.00 -21.20
C ARG A 38 14.95 -3.73 -20.12
N ALA A 39 15.07 -5.06 -20.03
CA ALA A 39 14.39 -5.81 -18.99
C ALA A 39 15.01 -5.53 -17.61
N CYS A 40 16.34 -5.39 -17.55
CA CYS A 40 17.07 -5.02 -16.34
C CYS A 40 16.64 -3.64 -15.83
N ASP A 41 16.51 -2.65 -16.72
CA ASP A 41 16.05 -1.30 -16.38
C ASP A 41 14.63 -1.31 -15.82
N ALA A 42 13.70 -2.01 -16.50
CA ALA A 42 12.32 -2.15 -16.03
C ALA A 42 12.24 -2.85 -14.65
N TRP A 43 13.09 -3.87 -14.43
CA TRP A 43 13.18 -4.56 -13.17
C TRP A 43 13.73 -3.66 -12.04
N LEU A 44 14.81 -2.91 -12.31
CA LEU A 44 15.37 -1.94 -11.37
C LEU A 44 14.37 -0.83 -11.03
N MET A 45 13.65 -0.32 -12.03
CA MET A 45 12.57 0.65 -11.84
C MET A 45 11.47 0.09 -10.93
N GLY A 46 11.07 -1.17 -11.14
CA GLY A 46 10.14 -1.87 -10.25
C GLY A 46 10.66 -1.98 -8.81
N ARG A 47 11.96 -2.25 -8.61
CA ARG A 47 12.57 -2.28 -7.27
C ARG A 47 12.67 -0.91 -6.62
N CYS A 48 12.92 0.14 -7.39
CA CYS A 48 12.84 1.52 -6.91
C CYS A 48 11.41 1.83 -6.43
N GLY A 49 10.39 1.46 -7.22
CA GLY A 49 8.99 1.55 -6.81
C GLY A 49 8.68 0.79 -5.52
N MET A 50 9.24 -0.41 -5.34
CA MET A 50 9.12 -1.15 -4.07
C MET A 50 9.68 -0.37 -2.87
N GLN A 51 10.82 0.31 -3.02
CA GLN A 51 11.39 1.10 -1.93
C GLN A 51 10.51 2.32 -1.59
N MET A 52 10.04 3.03 -2.62
CA MET A 52 9.12 4.16 -2.45
C MET A 52 7.86 3.76 -1.69
N ILE A 53 7.17 2.69 -2.14
CA ILE A 53 5.98 2.16 -1.48
C ILE A 53 6.28 1.72 -0.04
N GLY A 54 7.45 1.13 0.22
CA GLY A 54 7.85 0.74 1.57
C GLY A 54 7.92 1.92 2.53
N VAL A 55 8.53 3.03 2.10
CA VAL A 55 8.60 4.27 2.89
C VAL A 55 7.19 4.82 3.13
N ASP A 56 6.35 4.86 2.10
CA ASP A 56 4.97 5.37 2.21
C ASP A 56 4.14 4.57 3.21
N LEU A 57 4.22 3.24 3.16
CA LEU A 57 3.54 2.34 4.10
C LEU A 57 3.98 2.59 5.54
N LEU A 58 5.29 2.71 5.77
CA LEU A 58 5.85 2.91 7.11
C LEU A 58 5.46 4.29 7.68
N MET A 59 5.55 5.34 6.87
CA MET A 59 5.20 6.69 7.28
C MET A 59 3.71 6.85 7.56
N ALA A 60 2.86 6.34 6.67
CA ALA A 60 1.41 6.35 6.89
C ALA A 60 1.01 5.52 8.11
N SER A 61 1.63 4.35 8.31
CA SER A 61 1.45 3.52 9.50
C SER A 61 1.79 4.29 10.77
N GLY A 62 2.99 4.88 10.84
CA GLY A 62 3.46 5.63 11.99
C GLY A 62 2.52 6.79 12.35
N PHE A 63 2.10 7.57 11.34
CA PHE A 63 1.15 8.65 11.54
C PHE A 63 -0.20 8.15 12.10
N LEU A 64 -0.78 7.11 11.50
CA LEU A 64 -2.09 6.59 11.91
C LEU A 64 -2.05 5.95 13.30
N LEU A 65 -0.96 5.25 13.64
CA LEU A 65 -0.76 4.69 14.98
C LEU A 65 -0.60 5.80 16.03
N ALA A 66 0.20 6.82 15.74
CA ALA A 66 0.41 7.95 16.65
C ALA A 66 -0.86 8.80 16.82
N SER A 67 -1.59 9.08 15.73
CA SER A 67 -2.88 9.78 15.76
C SER A 67 -3.97 8.95 16.48
N GLY A 68 -4.03 7.64 16.21
CA GLY A 68 -5.02 6.74 16.82
C GLY A 68 -4.79 6.50 18.32
N SER A 69 -3.53 6.43 18.75
CA SER A 69 -3.17 6.29 20.17
C SER A 69 -3.34 7.59 20.96
N GLY A 70 -3.35 8.74 20.28
CA GLY A 70 -3.41 10.07 20.91
C GLY A 70 -2.04 10.64 21.27
N VAL A 71 -0.94 10.01 20.81
CA VAL A 71 0.42 10.56 20.92
C VAL A 71 0.56 11.82 20.07
N LEU A 72 -0.06 11.84 18.88
CA LEU A 72 -0.19 13.02 18.04
C LEU A 72 -1.63 13.56 18.09
N PRO A 73 -1.81 14.89 18.05
CA PRO A 73 -3.13 15.47 17.89
C PRO A 73 -3.73 15.06 16.53
N ARG A 74 -5.05 14.86 16.52
CA ARG A 74 -5.80 14.52 15.32
C ARG A 74 -5.63 15.60 14.26
N PHE A 75 -5.19 15.22 13.07
CA PHE A 75 -5.08 16.14 11.92
C PHE A 75 -5.98 15.68 10.77
N ARG A 76 -7.25 16.09 10.84
CA ARG A 76 -8.33 15.61 9.97
C ARG A 76 -8.03 15.79 8.47
N VAL A 77 -7.33 16.86 8.09
CA VAL A 77 -6.95 17.10 6.68
C VAL A 77 -6.00 16.01 6.18
N LEU A 78 -4.98 15.66 6.97
CA LEU A 78 -4.03 14.62 6.61
C LEU A 78 -4.68 13.23 6.64
N GLU A 79 -5.59 12.97 7.56
CA GLU A 79 -6.37 11.74 7.60
C GLU A 79 -7.26 11.58 6.35
N TRP A 80 -7.95 12.64 5.93
CA TRP A 80 -8.70 12.64 4.67
C TRP A 80 -7.80 12.44 3.46
N PHE A 81 -6.65 13.11 3.44
CA PHE A 81 -5.66 12.95 2.38
C PHE A 81 -5.19 11.49 2.27
N LEU A 82 -4.87 10.83 3.39
CA LEU A 82 -4.50 9.42 3.40
C LEU A 82 -5.66 8.51 2.96
N ALA A 83 -6.89 8.78 3.41
CA ALA A 83 -8.06 8.02 2.97
C ALA A 83 -8.27 8.11 1.44
N LEU A 84 -8.13 9.32 0.88
CA LEU A 84 -8.24 9.56 -0.56
C LEU A 84 -7.09 8.92 -1.34
N ILE A 85 -5.86 8.95 -0.80
CA ILE A 85 -4.72 8.25 -1.38
C ILE A 85 -5.04 6.75 -1.50
N TYR A 86 -5.37 6.07 -0.41
CA TYR A 86 -5.63 4.63 -0.44
C TYR A 86 -6.87 4.27 -1.25
N GLY A 87 -7.91 5.12 -1.24
CA GLY A 87 -9.05 4.99 -2.15
C GLY A 87 -8.64 5.11 -3.62
N GLY A 88 -7.81 6.09 -3.96
CA GLY A 88 -7.26 6.31 -5.28
C GLY A 88 -6.38 5.13 -5.75
N TRP A 89 -5.50 4.61 -4.89
CA TRP A 89 -4.71 3.41 -5.18
C TRP A 89 -5.58 2.18 -5.45
N THR A 90 -6.68 2.02 -4.70
CA THR A 90 -7.65 0.94 -4.94
C THR A 90 -8.22 1.03 -6.36
N LEU A 91 -8.73 2.21 -6.73
CA LEU A 91 -9.33 2.43 -8.04
C LEU A 91 -8.30 2.30 -9.17
N GLY A 92 -7.13 2.89 -8.99
CA GLY A 92 -6.02 2.83 -9.95
C GLY A 92 -5.55 1.40 -10.20
N TRP A 93 -5.44 0.58 -9.15
CA TRP A 93 -5.05 -0.82 -9.30
C TRP A 93 -6.12 -1.65 -10.02
N LEU A 94 -7.39 -1.50 -9.63
CA LEU A 94 -8.50 -2.20 -10.30
C LEU A 94 -8.63 -1.79 -11.77
N LEU A 95 -8.45 -0.50 -12.08
CA LEU A 95 -8.44 0.03 -13.44
C LEU A 95 -7.28 -0.54 -14.24
N SER A 96 -6.08 -0.61 -13.66
CA SER A 96 -4.91 -1.21 -14.32
C SER A 96 -5.17 -2.67 -14.68
N LEU A 97 -5.70 -3.47 -13.75
CA LEU A 97 -6.08 -4.86 -14.03
C LEU A 97 -7.16 -4.97 -15.12
N ALA A 98 -8.11 -4.03 -15.16
CA ALA A 98 -9.18 -4.02 -16.15
C ALA A 98 -8.66 -3.66 -17.55
N ILE A 99 -7.78 -2.67 -17.65
CA ILE A 99 -7.12 -2.26 -18.90
C ILE A 99 -6.26 -3.40 -19.45
N GLU A 100 -5.50 -4.07 -18.58
CA GLU A 100 -4.69 -5.23 -18.93
C GLU A 100 -5.53 -6.50 -19.18
N ARG A 101 -6.86 -6.40 -19.10
CA ARG A 101 -7.82 -7.52 -19.28
C ARG A 101 -7.43 -8.76 -18.48
N SER A 102 -6.95 -8.52 -17.26
CA SER A 102 -6.44 -9.56 -16.39
C SER A 102 -7.54 -10.57 -16.03
N SER A 103 -7.22 -11.86 -16.04
CA SER A 103 -8.18 -12.89 -15.62
C SER A 103 -8.63 -12.69 -14.17
N ALA A 104 -9.83 -13.13 -13.79
CA ALA A 104 -10.32 -13.11 -12.40
C ALA A 104 -9.33 -13.69 -11.36
N ARG A 105 -8.52 -14.69 -11.76
CA ARG A 105 -7.45 -15.26 -10.92
C ARG A 105 -6.40 -14.23 -10.49
N HIS A 106 -6.09 -13.25 -11.33
CA HIS A 106 -5.12 -12.19 -11.01
C HIS A 106 -5.70 -11.19 -10.01
N TYR A 107 -7.00 -10.86 -10.11
CA TYR A 107 -7.69 -10.03 -9.12
C TYR A 107 -7.70 -10.67 -7.73
N LEU A 108 -7.90 -11.99 -7.67
CA LEU A 108 -7.92 -12.77 -6.42
C LEU A 108 -6.53 -13.09 -5.87
N ARG A 109 -5.50 -13.12 -6.72
CA ARG A 109 -4.13 -13.42 -6.29
C ARG A 109 -3.38 -12.16 -5.89
N LEU A 110 -3.65 -11.04 -6.55
CA LEU A 110 -3.06 -9.73 -6.27
C LEU A 110 -4.04 -8.87 -5.46
N CYS A 111 -4.34 -9.34 -4.24
CA CYS A 111 -5.30 -8.73 -3.28
C CYS A 111 -4.90 -7.34 -2.74
N GLN A 112 -3.99 -6.64 -3.41
CA GLN A 112 -3.52 -5.32 -3.01
C GLN A 112 -4.69 -4.31 -2.93
N TRP A 113 -5.65 -4.39 -3.86
CA TRP A 113 -6.85 -3.55 -3.82
C TRP A 113 -7.68 -3.75 -2.55
N MET A 114 -7.77 -4.97 -2.02
CA MET A 114 -8.53 -5.24 -0.80
C MET A 114 -7.88 -4.57 0.41
N LEU A 115 -6.55 -4.61 0.50
CA LEU A 115 -5.80 -3.93 1.55
C LEU A 115 -6.00 -2.42 1.47
N PHE A 116 -5.84 -1.83 0.27
CA PHE A 116 -6.01 -0.40 0.07
C PHE A 116 -7.43 0.05 0.41
N LEU A 117 -8.44 -0.71 -0.03
CA LEU A 117 -9.84 -0.43 0.26
C LEU A 117 -10.15 -0.53 1.75
N ALA A 118 -9.63 -1.58 2.41
CA ALA A 118 -9.82 -1.77 3.84
C ALA A 118 -9.19 -0.62 4.65
N VAL A 119 -7.96 -0.21 4.32
CA VAL A 119 -7.29 0.92 4.97
C VAL A 119 -8.07 2.22 4.74
N ALA A 120 -8.49 2.50 3.51
CA ALA A 120 -9.29 3.69 3.19
C ALA A 120 -10.61 3.71 3.98
N ALA A 121 -11.31 2.58 4.06
CA ALA A 121 -12.55 2.44 4.81
C ALA A 121 -12.34 2.64 6.32
N LEU A 122 -11.29 2.03 6.90
CA LEU A 122 -10.96 2.20 8.32
C LEU A 122 -10.63 3.65 8.65
N ILE A 123 -9.87 4.35 7.82
CA ILE A 123 -9.58 5.78 8.02
C ILE A 123 -10.87 6.59 7.89
N GLY A 124 -11.70 6.33 6.88
CA GLY A 124 -13.00 7.00 6.68
C GLY A 124 -13.96 6.84 7.86
N ILE A 125 -14.07 5.63 8.41
CA ILE A 125 -14.86 5.37 9.63
C ILE A 125 -14.22 6.11 10.81
N GLY A 126 -12.90 6.05 10.95
CA GLY A 126 -12.15 6.76 12.00
C GLY A 126 -12.23 8.29 11.92
N LEU A 127 -12.57 8.86 10.77
CA LEU A 127 -12.81 10.30 10.57
C LEU A 127 -14.21 10.72 11.05
N SER A 128 -15.20 9.84 10.91
CA SER A 128 -16.59 10.07 11.33
C SER A 128 -16.84 9.92 12.84
N ARG A 129 -15.81 9.53 13.60
CA ARG A 129 -15.83 9.32 15.05
C ARG A 129 -14.90 10.30 15.73
#